data_AF-A0A699J1G9-F1
#
_entry.id   AF-A0A699J1G9-F1
#
_cell.length_a   1.000
_cell.length_b   1.000
_cell.length_c   1.000
_cell.angle_alpha   90.00
_cell.angle_beta   90.00
_cell.angle_gamma   90.00
#
_symmetry.space_group_name_H-M   'P 1'
#
loop_
_entity.id
_entity.type
_entity.pdbx_description
1 polymer ?
#
loop_
_entity_poly.entity_id
_entity_poly.type
_entity_poly.pdbx_seq_one_letter_code
_entity_poly.pdbx_strand_id
1 'polypeptide(L)'
;YSEHGLEFCNPFTNEVHDLPVTNDYFYSLCISAPPSSPDCMVVAFSDKGIYIHFVHGEQTWRLVSRDNDNDDDDDDDDDDDGDDDDDDDYDLAFNFPTLYGRDLYALRDDGKVHVLKKFTFKQFHSVSS
;
A
#
# COMPACT_ATOMS: atom_id res chain seq x y z
N TYR A 1 17.21 13.38 2.92
CA TYR A 1 15.81 13.02 2.67
C TYR A 1 15.34 13.83 1.49
N SER A 2 15.17 13.20 0.33
CA SER A 2 14.57 13.82 -0.85
C SER A 2 13.06 13.63 -0.76
N GLU A 3 12.32 14.73 -0.77
CA GLU A 3 10.87 14.72 -0.94
C GLU A 3 10.56 14.31 -2.39
N HIS A 4 9.72 13.29 -2.58
CA HIS A 4 9.31 12.83 -3.90
C HIS A 4 7.90 13.35 -4.19
N GLY A 5 7.80 14.26 -5.18
CA GLY A 5 6.53 14.68 -5.76
C GLY A 5 6.10 13.68 -6.83
N LEU A 6 4.87 13.20 -6.75
CA LEU A 6 4.25 12.36 -7.77
C LEU A 6 3.09 13.13 -8.40
N GLU A 7 2.90 12.94 -9.71
CA GLU A 7 1.84 13.57 -10.47
C GLU A 7 1.04 12.49 -11.19
N PHE A 8 -0.28 12.65 -11.21
CA PHE A 8 -1.18 11.78 -11.93
C PHE A 8 -1.80 12.52 -13.12
N CYS A 9 -1.61 11.98 -14.32
CA CYS A 9 -2.12 12.56 -15.56
C CYS A 9 -3.27 11.73 -16.15
N ASN A 10 -4.38 12.40 -16.49
CA ASN A 10 -5.43 11.83 -17.30
C ASN A 10 -5.06 11.93 -18.80
N PRO A 11 -4.77 10.81 -19.48
CA PRO A 11 -4.31 10.85 -20.87
C PRO A 11 -5.40 11.32 -21.85
N PHE A 12 -6.68 11.33 -21.45
CA PHE A 12 -7.78 11.75 -22.31
C PHE A 12 -8.15 13.22 -22.17
N THR A 13 -7.98 13.80 -20.98
CA THR A 13 -8.30 15.21 -20.71
C THR A 13 -7.06 16.09 -20.58
N ASN A 14 -5.86 15.49 -20.50
CA ASN A 14 -4.59 16.16 -20.20
C ASN A 14 -4.60 16.91 -18.85
N GLU A 15 -5.51 16.51 -17.95
CA GLU A 15 -5.58 17.02 -16.59
C GLU A 15 -4.50 16.35 -15.74
N VAL A 16 -3.75 17.15 -14.98
CA VAL A 16 -2.67 16.68 -14.11
C VAL A 16 -3.03 17.02 -12.67
N HIS A 17 -2.88 16.04 -11.78
CA HIS A 17 -3.11 16.19 -10.35
C HIS A 17 -1.85 15.85 -9.59
N ASP A 18 -1.37 16.79 -8.79
CA ASP A 18 -0.28 16.56 -7.87
C ASP A 18 -0.76 15.68 -6.72
N LEU A 19 0.00 14.63 -6.43
CA LEU A 19 -0.21 13.80 -5.25
C LEU A 19 0.54 14.40 -4.06
N PRO A 20 0.09 14.12 -2.82
CA PRO A 20 0.79 14.58 -1.64
C PRO A 20 2.24 14.14 -1.62
N VAL A 21 3.12 15.04 -1.19
CA VAL A 21 4.53 14.73 -0.98
C VAL A 21 4.66 13.66 0.10
N THR A 22 5.54 12.71 -0.15
CA THR A 22 5.92 11.68 0.82
C THR A 22 7.45 11.58 0.94
N ASN A 23 7.92 11.12 2.09
CA ASN A 23 9.32 10.77 2.33
C ASN A 23 9.62 9.32 1.94
N ASP A 24 8.59 8.55 1.56
CA ASP A 24 8.67 7.15 1.24
C ASP A 24 8.78 6.94 -0.27
N TYR A 25 9.51 5.90 -0.67
CA TYR A 25 9.67 5.54 -2.07
C TYR A 25 8.63 4.49 -2.46
N PHE A 26 7.78 4.83 -3.44
CA PHE A 26 6.80 3.91 -3.97
C PHE A 26 7.35 3.17 -5.19
N TYR A 27 7.36 1.84 -5.15
CA TYR A 27 7.82 1.01 -6.27
C TYR A 27 6.69 0.65 -7.24
N SER A 28 5.43 0.63 -6.78
CA SER A 28 4.28 0.36 -7.63
C SER A 28 3.05 1.13 -7.17
N LEU A 29 2.18 1.50 -8.13
CA LEU A 29 0.96 2.25 -7.87
C LEU A 29 -0.18 1.75 -8.76
N CYS A 30 -1.42 1.87 -8.28
CA CYS A 30 -2.63 1.69 -9.08
C CYS A 30 -3.72 2.70 -8.69
N ILE A 31 -4.74 2.81 -9.54
CA ILE A 31 -5.76 3.84 -9.42
C ILE A 31 -7.14 3.21 -9.59
N SER A 32 -8.11 3.63 -8.79
CA SER A 32 -9.47 3.07 -8.78
C SER A 32 -10.34 3.56 -9.95
N ALA A 33 -10.11 4.78 -10.42
CA ALA A 33 -10.96 5.48 -11.39
C ALA A 33 -10.16 6.61 -12.09
N PRO A 34 -10.70 7.25 -13.15
CA PRO A 34 -10.12 8.48 -13.67
C PRO A 34 -10.00 9.55 -12.57
N PRO A 35 -9.01 10.47 -12.64
CA PRO A 35 -8.79 11.46 -11.59
C PRO A 35 -9.98 12.39 -11.39
N SER A 36 -10.79 12.60 -12.42
CA SER A 36 -12.01 13.39 -12.36
C SER A 36 -13.16 12.71 -11.59
N SER A 37 -13.02 11.45 -11.20
CA SER A 37 -14.02 10.71 -10.42
C SER A 37 -13.97 11.10 -8.95
N PRO A 38 -15.10 11.40 -8.28
CA PRO A 38 -15.11 11.85 -6.89
C PRO A 38 -14.58 10.78 -5.90
N ASP A 39 -14.72 9.51 -6.25
CA ASP A 39 -14.24 8.38 -5.44
C ASP A 39 -12.89 7.84 -5.93
N CYS A 40 -12.14 8.63 -6.70
CA CYS A 40 -10.82 8.25 -7.17
C CYS A 40 -9.83 8.09 -6.00
N MET A 41 -9.15 6.96 -5.99
CA MET A 41 -8.12 6.62 -5.01
C MET A 41 -6.86 6.18 -5.74
N VAL A 42 -5.71 6.55 -5.17
CA VAL A 42 -4.40 6.03 -5.55
C VAL A 42 -3.94 5.10 -4.44
N VAL A 43 -3.52 3.89 -4.82
CA VAL A 43 -2.89 2.93 -3.93
C VAL A 43 -1.44 2.80 -4.37
N ALA A 44 -0.52 2.88 -3.41
CA ALA A 44 0.91 2.77 -3.64
C ALA A 44 1.51 1.73 -2.69
N PHE A 45 2.51 1.01 -3.17
CA PHE A 45 3.26 0.07 -2.35
C PHE A 45 4.67 0.60 -2.11
N SER A 46 5.10 0.50 -0.85
CA SER A 46 6.40 0.87 -0.34
C SER A 46 6.97 -0.25 0.53
N ASP A 47 8.25 -0.14 0.85
CA ASP A 47 8.96 -0.93 1.87
C ASP A 47 8.23 -0.98 3.23
N LYS A 48 7.49 0.08 3.59
CA LYS A 48 6.73 0.21 4.84
C LYS A 48 5.30 -0.34 4.76
N GLY A 49 4.83 -0.70 3.56
CA GLY A 49 3.51 -1.27 3.35
C GLY A 49 2.68 -0.55 2.30
N ILE A 50 1.37 -0.49 2.54
CA ILE A 50 0.38 -0.06 1.55
C ILE A 50 -0.09 1.35 1.88
N TYR A 51 0.09 2.27 0.95
CA TYR A 51 -0.34 3.66 1.05
C TYR A 51 -1.59 3.88 0.23
N ILE A 52 -2.55 4.60 0.78
CA ILE A 52 -3.81 4.95 0.10
C ILE A 52 -3.99 6.47 0.16
N HIS A 53 -4.32 7.07 -0.97
CA HIS A 53 -4.65 8.48 -1.07
C HIS A 53 -5.99 8.68 -1.78
N PHE A 54 -6.87 9.48 -1.20
CA PHE A 54 -8.16 9.87 -1.78
C PHE A 54 -8.00 11.19 -2.52
N VAL A 55 -8.07 11.16 -3.85
CA VAL A 55 -7.74 12.29 -4.73
C VAL A 55 -8.61 13.53 -4.44
N HIS A 56 -9.88 13.34 -4.06
CA HIS A 56 -10.82 14.43 -3.76
C HIS A 56 -11.13 14.59 -2.27
N GLY A 57 -10.48 13.82 -1.41
CA GLY A 57 -10.82 13.76 0.01
C GLY A 57 -9.75 14.37 0.90
N GLU A 58 -8.51 13.90 0.77
CA GLU A 58 -7.45 14.16 1.75
C GLU A 58 -6.25 14.81 1.10
N GLN A 59 -5.41 15.48 1.89
CA GLN A 59 -4.15 16.06 1.42
C GLN A 59 -2.93 15.22 1.81
N THR A 60 -3.13 14.02 2.36
CA THR A 60 -2.05 13.15 2.83
C THR A 60 -2.28 11.72 2.38
N TRP A 61 -1.22 10.91 2.46
CA TRP A 61 -1.31 9.46 2.32
C TRP A 61 -1.73 8.82 3.63
N ARG A 62 -2.49 7.74 3.56
CA ARG A 62 -2.79 6.85 4.68
C ARG A 62 -1.98 5.57 4.54
N LEU A 63 -1.15 5.28 5.53
CA LEU A 63 -0.47 3.99 5.63
C LEU A 63 -1.44 2.97 6.23
N VAL A 64 -1.61 1.84 5.55
CA VAL A 64 -2.29 0.65 6.07
C VAL A 64 -1.20 -0.30 6.52
N SER A 65 -1.06 -0.40 7.85
CA SER A 65 -0.12 -1.32 8.50
C SER A 65 -0.42 -2.76 8.08
N ARG A 66 0.65 -3.52 7.87
CA ARG A 66 0.63 -4.98 7.77
C ARG A 66 0.39 -5.47 9.20
N ASP A 67 -0.86 -5.46 9.67
CA ASP A 67 -1.18 -6.07 10.96
C ASP A 67 -0.76 -7.54 10.90
N ASN A 68 0.12 -7.92 11.85
CA ASN A 68 0.73 -9.24 11.97
C ASN A 68 -0.33 -10.34 12.04
N ASP A 69 -0.52 -11.08 10.94
CA ASP A 69 -1.14 -12.41 11.00
C ASP A 69 -0.08 -13.43 11.49
N ASN A 70 0.48 -13.22 12.68
CA ASN A 70 1.28 -14.21 13.42
C ASN A 70 1.04 -14.03 14.92
N ASP A 71 -0.23 -14.05 15.31
CA ASP A 71 -0.61 -14.58 16.62
C ASP A 71 -0.88 -16.08 16.43
N ASP A 72 0.18 -16.86 16.30
CA ASP A 72 0.16 -18.28 16.72
C ASP A 72 1.47 -18.48 17.47
N ASP A 73 1.37 -18.25 18.78
CA ASP A 73 2.31 -18.70 19.79
C ASP A 73 2.53 -20.21 19.63
N ASP A 74 3.73 -20.63 19.25
CA ASP A 74 4.26 -21.92 19.69
C ASP A 74 5.71 -21.66 20.14
N ASP A 75 5.84 -21.50 21.47
CA ASP A 75 7.09 -21.63 22.20
C ASP A 75 7.73 -22.98 21.85
N ASP A 76 8.83 -22.98 21.09
CA ASP A 76 9.81 -24.04 21.18
C ASP A 76 11.20 -23.40 21.20
N ASP A 77 11.75 -23.32 22.41
CA ASP A 77 13.16 -23.06 22.70
C ASP A 77 14.02 -24.09 21.95
N ASP A 78 14.72 -23.67 20.90
CA ASP A 78 15.92 -24.38 20.44
C ASP A 78 17.03 -23.36 20.16
N ASP A 79 18.02 -23.37 21.08
CA ASP A 79 19.30 -22.71 20.95
C ASP A 79 20.03 -23.23 19.69
N ASP A 80 20.04 -22.47 18.60
CA ASP A 80 21.01 -22.66 17.51
C ASP A 80 21.70 -21.33 17.19
N ASP A 81 23.01 -21.29 17.49
CA ASP A 81 23.94 -20.18 17.21
C ASP A 81 24.26 -20.09 15.70
N GLY A 82 23.23 -19.87 14.89
CA GLY A 82 23.33 -19.59 13.46
C GLY A 82 23.30 -18.09 13.19
N ASP A 83 24.45 -17.51 12.82
CA ASP A 83 24.53 -16.23 12.11
C ASP A 83 23.88 -16.40 10.71
N ASP A 84 22.56 -16.49 10.66
CA ASP A 84 21.78 -16.38 9.44
C ASP A 84 21.17 -14.98 9.41
N ASP A 85 21.95 -14.05 8.84
CA ASP A 85 21.49 -12.76 8.31
C ASP A 85 20.51 -12.99 7.13
N ASP A 86 19.51 -13.84 7.30
CA ASP A 86 18.36 -13.95 6.40
C ASP A 86 17.40 -12.80 6.74
N ASP A 87 17.90 -11.62 6.40
CA ASP A 87 17.16 -10.38 6.24
C ASP A 87 16.32 -10.50 4.94
N ASP A 88 15.53 -11.56 4.78
CA ASP A 88 14.70 -11.85 3.60
C ASP A 88 13.20 -11.56 3.83
N ASP A 89 12.87 -10.68 4.79
CA ASP A 89 11.60 -9.92 4.78
C ASP A 89 11.51 -8.90 3.60
N TYR A 90 12.34 -9.09 2.56
CA TYR A 90 12.14 -8.50 1.24
C TYR A 90 11.26 -9.39 0.32
N ASP A 91 10.89 -10.60 0.72
CA ASP A 91 10.26 -11.61 -0.16
C ASP A 91 8.72 -11.48 -0.32
N LEU A 92 8.18 -10.34 0.12
CA LEU A 92 6.77 -9.96 -0.05
C LEU A 92 6.60 -8.74 -0.98
N ALA A 93 7.55 -8.49 -1.86
CA ALA A 93 7.44 -7.44 -2.87
C ALA A 93 6.18 -7.64 -3.73
N PHE A 94 5.14 -6.85 -3.42
CA PHE A 94 3.90 -6.82 -4.18
C PHE A 94 4.13 -5.95 -5.41
N ASN A 95 4.44 -6.51 -6.57
CA ASN A 95 4.91 -5.65 -7.67
C ASN A 95 3.79 -5.06 -8.52
N PHE A 96 2.61 -5.68 -8.53
CA PHE A 96 1.52 -5.28 -9.43
C PHE A 96 0.19 -5.17 -8.68
N PRO A 97 -0.10 -4.01 -8.05
CA PRO A 97 -1.41 -3.74 -7.49
C PRO A 97 -2.46 -3.57 -8.59
N THR A 98 -3.65 -4.13 -8.39
CA THR A 98 -4.82 -3.90 -9.23
C THR A 98 -6.06 -3.86 -8.38
N LEU A 99 -6.88 -2.83 -8.57
CA LEU A 99 -8.16 -2.71 -7.91
C LEU A 99 -9.25 -3.35 -8.74
N TYR A 100 -10.11 -4.15 -8.09
CA TYR A 100 -11.35 -4.63 -8.68
C TYR A 100 -12.49 -4.48 -7.67
N GLY A 101 -13.39 -3.53 -7.94
CA GLY A 101 -14.44 -3.17 -7.00
C GLY A 101 -13.87 -2.50 -5.74
N ARG A 102 -13.97 -3.17 -4.60
CA ARG A 102 -13.44 -2.69 -3.30
C ARG A 102 -12.28 -3.53 -2.76
N ASP A 103 -11.78 -4.44 -3.58
CA ASP A 103 -10.72 -5.35 -3.22
C ASP A 103 -9.45 -4.99 -3.99
N LEU A 104 -8.31 -5.12 -3.32
CA LEU A 104 -6.99 -4.91 -3.91
C LEU A 104 -6.34 -6.27 -4.13
N TYR A 105 -5.92 -6.50 -5.37
CA TYR A 105 -5.21 -7.68 -5.81
C TYR A 105 -3.76 -7.29 -6.00
N ALA A 106 -2.85 -8.12 -5.52
CA ALA A 106 -1.42 -7.90 -5.67
C ALA A 106 -0.74 -9.17 -6.16
N LEU A 107 -0.08 -9.09 -7.30
CA LEU A 107 0.78 -10.16 -7.80
C LEU A 107 2.14 -10.06 -7.11
N ARG A 108 2.57 -11.17 -6.50
CA ARG A 108 3.89 -11.36 -5.92
C ARG A 108 4.88 -11.92 -6.93
N ASP A 109 6.16 -11.82 -6.61
CA ASP A 109 7.25 -12.42 -7.40
C ASP A 109 7.21 -13.94 -7.47
N ASP A 110 6.64 -14.60 -6.46
CA ASP A 110 6.40 -16.06 -6.48
C ASP A 110 5.25 -16.46 -7.43
N GLY A 111 4.66 -15.51 -8.15
CA GLY A 111 3.55 -15.71 -9.08
C GLY A 111 2.19 -15.90 -8.40
N LYS A 112 2.12 -15.81 -7.07
CA LYS A 112 0.84 -15.90 -6.35
C LYS A 112 0.15 -14.54 -6.33
N VAL A 113 -1.18 -14.58 -6.38
CA VAL A 113 -2.04 -13.41 -6.22
C VAL A 113 -2.56 -13.38 -4.80
N HIS A 114 -2.23 -12.31 -4.07
CA HIS A 114 -2.85 -11.99 -2.80
C HIS A 114 -4.05 -11.07 -3.01
N VAL A 115 -5.09 -11.29 -2.22
CA VAL A 115 -6.31 -10.49 -2.29
C VAL A 115 -6.54 -9.88 -0.92
N LEU A 116 -6.33 -8.58 -0.83
CA LEU A 116 -6.70 -7.79 0.32
C LEU A 116 -8.18 -7.42 0.18
N LYS A 117 -9.02 -8.31 0.74
CA LYS A 117 -10.47 -8.20 0.68
C LYS A 117 -10.99 -7.21 1.70
N LYS A 118 -12.05 -6.49 1.35
CA LYS A 118 -12.70 -5.53 2.25
C LYS A 118 -11.66 -4.64 2.91
N PHE A 119 -11.02 -3.78 2.12
CA PHE A 119 -10.56 -2.51 2.69
C PHE A 119 -11.80 -1.79 3.25
N THR A 120 -12.21 -2.16 4.46
CA THR A 120 -13.34 -1.56 5.14
C THR A 120 -12.83 -0.24 5.67
N PHE A 121 -13.04 0.81 4.88
CA PHE A 121 -12.78 2.22 5.21
C PHE A 121 -13.51 2.73 6.48
N LYS A 122 -14.11 1.84 7.28
CA LYS A 122 -14.89 2.11 8.50
C LYS A 122 -14.09 2.06 9.80
N GLN A 123 -12.80 1.75 9.81
CA GLN A 123 -11.99 1.78 11.04
C GLN A 123 -11.39 3.16 11.36
N PHE A 124 -11.96 4.25 10.85
CA PHE A 124 -11.37 5.60 11.00
C PHE A 124 -12.34 6.66 11.55
N HIS A 125 -13.46 6.26 12.15
CA HIS A 125 -14.19 7.13 13.08
C HIS A 125 -13.77 6.79 14.51
N SER A 126 -12.65 7.37 14.95
CA SER A 126 -12.38 7.79 16.33
C SER A 126 -10.88 7.70 16.62
N VAL A 127 -10.16 8.81 16.47
CA VAL A 127 -9.53 9.42 17.64
C VAL A 127 -9.55 10.94 17.43
N SER A 128 -10.55 11.58 18.03
CA SER A 128 -10.49 13.01 18.33
C SER A 128 -10.25 13.14 19.82
N SER A 129 -9.15 13.75 20.22
CA SER A 129 -8.97 14.41 21.52
C SER A 129 -8.07 15.62 21.34
#